data_AF-A0A7W1DU45-F1
#
_entry.id   AF-A0A7W1DU45-F1
#
_cell.length_a   1.000
_cell.length_b   1.000
_cell.length_c   1.000
_cell.angle_alpha   90.00
_cell.angle_beta   90.00
_cell.angle_gamma   90.00
#
_symmetry.space_group_name_H-M   'P 1'
#
loop_
_entity.id
_entity.type
_entity.pdbx_description
1 polymer ?
#
loop_
_entity_poly.entity_id
_entity_poly.type
_entity_poly.pdbx_seq_one_letter_code
_entity_poly.pdbx_strand_id
1 'polypeptide(L)'
;MAIALWAAAFFLAIVGSSAQPVFMKQASSDATKLIQEADRLAWLRAWGAAEPLYAEAERIFASRGDDRNVLYAQISVLRGQLPRLPVAEVSARLAEYLEHPLVQADERLRLRTLVIKGEPDQDLDPSLAALSWREAQTIAEKLGDAAWANRAKGELGLVAFLQGDVGASVIGLGQALKVAQTNGDVSSQVRWLTLFGHGYVQLGRPQ
;
A
#
# COMPACT_ATOMS: atom_id res chain seq x y z
N MET A 1 28.09 46.42 63.85
CA MET A 1 26.90 45.57 63.57
C MET A 1 26.49 45.81 62.12
N ALA A 2 26.10 44.76 61.40
CA ALA A 2 25.76 44.66 59.96
C ALA A 2 26.91 44.26 59.01
N ILE A 3 26.97 42.96 58.70
CA ILE A 3 27.66 42.36 57.54
C ILE A 3 26.57 42.02 56.52
N ALA A 4 26.68 42.52 55.29
CA ALA A 4 25.77 42.21 54.19
C ALA A 4 26.27 40.97 53.43
N LEU A 5 25.43 39.94 53.32
CA LEU A 5 25.67 38.73 52.53
C LEU A 5 24.98 38.88 51.17
N TRP A 6 25.74 38.81 50.08
CA TRP A 6 25.19 38.63 48.73
C TRP A 6 25.23 37.14 48.37
N ALA A 7 24.06 36.53 48.22
CA ALA A 7 23.92 35.18 47.69
C ALA A 7 23.77 35.24 46.16
N ALA A 8 24.74 34.68 45.43
CA ALA A 8 24.65 34.48 43.99
C ALA A 8 23.96 33.13 43.71
N ALA A 9 22.78 33.17 43.07
CA ALA A 9 22.08 31.98 42.62
C ALA A 9 22.59 31.57 41.22
N PHE A 10 23.20 30.38 41.13
CA PHE A 10 23.55 29.75 39.86
C PHE A 10 22.33 28.98 39.33
N PHE A 11 21.76 29.42 38.22
CA PHE A 11 20.80 28.62 37.45
C PHE A 11 21.57 27.73 36.47
N LEU A 12 21.57 26.41 36.71
CA LEU A 12 22.03 25.41 35.74
C LEU A 12 20.91 25.15 34.74
N ALA A 13 21.06 25.63 33.50
CA ALA A 13 20.23 25.22 32.38
C ALA A 13 20.70 23.85 31.88
N ILE A 14 19.93 22.79 32.18
CA ILE A 14 20.15 21.47 31.58
C ILE A 14 19.61 21.52 30.15
N VAL A 15 20.50 21.72 29.18
CA VAL A 15 20.20 21.44 27.77
C VAL A 15 20.21 19.92 27.62
N GLY A 16 19.03 19.31 27.76
CA GLY A 16 18.81 17.89 27.48
C GLY A 16 18.92 17.64 25.99
N SER A 17 20.12 17.32 25.50
CA SER A 17 20.28 16.72 24.17
C SER A 17 19.75 15.29 24.24
N SER A 18 18.56 15.05 23.71
CA SER A 18 17.93 13.74 23.64
C SER A 18 18.66 12.86 22.62
N ALA A 19 19.81 12.31 23.04
CA ALA A 19 20.46 11.23 22.34
C ALA A 19 19.55 10.00 22.42
N GLN A 20 18.74 9.76 21.38
CA GLN A 20 17.96 8.53 21.29
C GLN A 20 18.90 7.32 21.38
N PRO A 21 18.58 6.30 22.19
CA PRO A 21 19.46 5.16 22.39
C PRO A 21 19.69 4.41 21.08
N VAL A 22 20.95 4.04 20.81
CA VAL A 22 21.41 3.35 19.58
C VAL A 22 20.56 2.12 19.25
N PHE A 23 20.07 1.41 20.27
CA PHE A 23 19.18 0.25 20.13
C PHE A 23 17.86 0.58 19.41
N MET A 24 17.22 1.72 19.71
CA MET A 24 15.99 2.13 19.04
C MET A 24 16.25 2.53 17.58
N LYS A 25 17.40 3.14 17.30
CA LYS A 25 17.81 3.54 15.94
C LYS A 25 18.09 2.34 15.05
N GLN A 26 18.77 1.32 15.59
CA GLN A 26 19.12 0.11 14.86
C GLN A 26 17.88 -0.72 14.52
N ALA A 27 17.03 -0.98 15.52
CA ALA A 27 15.81 -1.73 15.28
C ALA A 27 14.84 -0.96 14.33
N SER A 28 14.92 0.37 14.24
CA SER A 28 14.18 1.20 13.27
C SER A 28 14.68 1.01 11.84
N SER A 29 16.00 0.94 11.68
CA SER A 29 16.61 0.51 10.42
C SER A 29 16.13 -0.89 10.02
N ASP A 30 16.00 -1.81 10.97
CA ASP A 30 15.60 -3.18 10.69
C ASP A 30 14.12 -3.30 10.29
N ALA A 31 13.20 -2.61 10.97
CA ALA A 31 11.78 -2.57 10.55
C ALA A 31 11.59 -1.93 9.17
N THR A 32 12.34 -0.86 8.87
CA THR A 32 12.28 -0.20 7.56
C THR A 32 12.77 -1.13 6.45
N LYS A 33 13.83 -1.90 6.69
CA LYS A 33 14.33 -2.91 5.73
C LYS A 33 13.31 -4.04 5.51
N LEU A 34 12.62 -4.48 6.57
CA LEU A 34 11.55 -5.47 6.45
C LEU A 34 10.42 -4.96 5.55
N ILE A 35 9.97 -3.71 5.73
CA ILE A 35 8.97 -3.09 4.85
C ILE A 35 9.47 -3.01 3.42
N GLN A 36 10.71 -2.58 3.19
CA GLN A 36 11.28 -2.46 1.84
C GLN A 36 11.31 -3.81 1.10
N GLU A 37 11.74 -4.87 1.78
CA GLU A 37 11.76 -6.20 1.17
C GLU A 37 10.34 -6.76 0.97
N ALA A 38 9.45 -6.53 1.93
CA ALA A 38 8.04 -6.91 1.81
C ALA A 38 7.36 -6.19 0.63
N ASP A 39 7.62 -4.89 0.46
CA ASP A 39 7.11 -4.09 -0.66
C ASP A 39 7.68 -4.56 -2.00
N ARG A 40 8.97 -4.93 -2.06
CA ARG A 40 9.58 -5.53 -3.25
C ARG A 40 8.89 -6.83 -3.64
N LEU A 41 8.59 -7.70 -2.66
CA LEU A 41 7.87 -8.96 -2.88
C LEU A 41 6.41 -8.72 -3.28
N ALA A 42 5.71 -7.83 -2.58
CA ALA A 42 4.33 -7.43 -2.88
C ALA A 42 4.20 -6.80 -4.27
N TRP A 43 5.19 -6.00 -4.70
CA TRP A 43 5.26 -5.45 -6.05
C TRP A 43 5.26 -6.54 -7.11
N LEU A 44 5.92 -7.67 -6.83
CA LEU A 44 5.93 -8.87 -7.66
C LEU A 44 4.71 -9.79 -7.45
N ARG A 45 3.72 -9.35 -6.66
CA ARG A 45 2.54 -10.12 -6.22
C ARG A 45 2.87 -11.37 -5.39
N ALA A 46 4.08 -11.45 -4.82
CA ALA A 46 4.52 -12.54 -3.94
C ALA A 46 4.05 -12.36 -2.49
N TRP A 47 2.73 -12.19 -2.30
CA TRP A 47 2.14 -11.81 -1.02
C TRP A 47 2.32 -12.84 0.11
N GLY A 48 2.36 -14.14 -0.22
CA GLY A 48 2.66 -15.18 0.77
C GLY A 48 4.05 -15.06 1.39
N ALA A 49 5.02 -14.52 0.65
CA ALA A 49 6.37 -14.25 1.17
C ALA A 49 6.47 -12.87 1.84
N ALA A 50 5.68 -11.89 1.38
CA ALA A 50 5.67 -10.54 1.94
C ALA A 50 4.98 -10.45 3.31
N GLU A 51 3.89 -11.21 3.51
CA GLU A 51 3.09 -11.19 4.74
C GLU A 51 3.91 -11.34 6.03
N PRO A 52 4.74 -12.40 6.21
CA PRO A 52 5.49 -12.55 7.46
C PRO A 52 6.45 -11.39 7.73
N LEU A 53 6.98 -10.73 6.69
CA LEU A 53 7.85 -9.56 6.84
C LEU A 53 7.07 -8.33 7.30
N TYR A 54 5.85 -8.11 6.77
CA TYR A 54 4.98 -7.06 7.27
C TYR A 54 4.57 -7.32 8.72
N ALA A 55 4.22 -8.56 9.08
CA ALA A 55 3.84 -8.92 10.45
C ALA A 55 5.00 -8.70 11.44
N GLU A 56 6.24 -9.00 11.04
CA GLU A 56 7.43 -8.69 11.84
C GLU A 56 7.60 -7.18 12.03
N ALA A 57 7.54 -6.43 10.92
CA ALA A 57 7.69 -4.98 10.94
C ALA A 57 6.61 -4.32 11.81
N GLU A 58 5.36 -4.78 11.75
CA GLU A 58 4.24 -4.32 12.57
C GLU A 58 4.57 -4.41 14.07
N ARG A 59 5.01 -5.58 14.56
CA ARG A 59 5.36 -5.77 15.97
C ARG A 59 6.44 -4.81 16.42
N ILE A 60 7.42 -4.57 15.54
CA ILE A 60 8.53 -3.67 15.82
C ILE A 60 8.07 -2.20 15.84
N PHE A 61 7.23 -1.76 14.91
CA PHE A 61 6.65 -0.42 14.91
C PHE A 61 5.73 -0.18 16.11
N ALA A 62 4.92 -1.17 16.49
CA ALA A 62 4.05 -1.11 17.65
C ALA A 62 4.83 -0.92 18.96
N SER A 63 5.98 -1.60 19.10
CA SER A 63 6.87 -1.43 20.26
C SER A 63 7.42 0.00 20.43
N ARG A 64 7.25 0.85 19.41
CA ARG A 64 7.73 2.24 19.37
C ARG A 64 6.61 3.28 19.34
N GLY A 65 5.35 2.85 19.26
CA GLY A 65 4.22 3.77 19.03
C GLY A 65 4.25 4.44 17.66
N ASP A 66 4.81 3.77 16.63
CA ASP A 66 4.75 4.26 15.24
C ASP A 66 3.46 3.79 14.56
N ASP A 67 2.34 4.39 14.98
CA ASP A 67 0.98 3.97 14.58
C ASP A 67 0.76 4.02 13.07
N ARG A 68 1.41 4.97 12.38
CA ARG A 68 1.35 5.11 10.92
C ARG A 68 1.89 3.86 10.25
N ASN A 69 3.06 3.39 10.65
CA ASN A 69 3.69 2.22 10.03
C ASN A 69 3.14 0.89 10.55
N VAL A 70 2.60 0.86 11.78
CA VAL A 70 1.74 -0.25 12.23
C VAL A 70 0.58 -0.43 11.25
N LEU A 71 -0.15 0.65 10.94
CA LEU A 71 -1.31 0.56 10.07
C LEU A 71 -0.93 0.16 8.63
N TYR A 72 0.16 0.72 8.09
CA TYR A 72 0.70 0.28 6.79
C TYR A 72 0.97 -1.22 6.75
N ALA A 73 1.60 -1.76 7.80
CA ALA A 73 1.91 -3.18 7.90
C ALA A 73 0.63 -4.03 8.05
N GLN A 74 -0.31 -3.63 8.91
CA GLN A 74 -1.58 -4.33 9.12
C GLN A 74 -2.42 -4.46 7.85
N ILE A 75 -2.59 -3.35 7.11
CA ILE A 75 -3.28 -3.35 5.82
C ILE A 75 -2.62 -4.35 4.85
N SER A 76 -1.29 -4.41 4.87
CA SER A 76 -0.51 -5.28 4.00
C SER A 76 -0.55 -6.75 4.41
N VAL A 77 -0.57 -7.03 5.72
CA VAL A 77 -0.79 -8.37 6.28
C VAL A 77 -2.17 -8.87 5.89
N LEU A 78 -3.21 -8.04 6.01
CA LEU A 78 -4.57 -8.39 5.65
C LEU A 78 -4.67 -8.81 4.17
N ARG A 79 -3.97 -8.11 3.26
CA ARG A 79 -3.81 -8.56 1.88
C ARG A 79 -3.19 -9.97 1.85
N GLY A 80 -2.05 -10.18 2.50
CA GLY A 80 -1.39 -11.49 2.55
C GLY A 80 -2.33 -12.63 2.95
N GLN A 81 -3.20 -12.35 3.93
CA GLN A 81 -4.17 -13.30 4.48
C GLN A 81 -5.39 -13.56 3.59
N LEU A 82 -5.65 -12.70 2.59
CA LEU A 82 -6.83 -12.77 1.72
C LEU A 82 -7.14 -14.20 1.19
N PRO A 83 -6.18 -15.02 0.73
CA PRO A 83 -6.48 -16.38 0.25
C PRO A 83 -7.06 -17.32 1.32
N ARG A 84 -6.96 -16.96 2.60
CA ARG A 84 -7.41 -17.74 3.77
C ARG A 84 -8.62 -17.11 4.46
N LEU A 85 -9.13 -15.99 3.96
CA LEU A 85 -10.23 -15.23 4.56
C LEU A 85 -11.38 -15.06 3.56
N PRO A 86 -12.63 -14.86 4.04
CA PRO A 86 -13.74 -14.51 3.17
C PRO A 86 -13.50 -13.16 2.47
N VAL A 87 -13.68 -13.12 1.15
CA VAL A 87 -13.46 -11.91 0.33
C VAL A 87 -14.28 -10.72 0.83
N ALA A 88 -15.56 -10.94 1.16
CA ALA A 88 -16.45 -9.90 1.68
C ALA A 88 -15.97 -9.32 3.02
N GLU A 89 -15.42 -10.16 3.90
CA GLU A 89 -14.88 -9.73 5.19
C GLU A 89 -13.64 -8.83 5.00
N VAL A 90 -12.74 -9.23 4.10
CA VAL A 90 -11.54 -8.43 3.80
C VAL A 90 -11.91 -7.08 3.17
N SER A 91 -12.86 -7.06 2.23
CA SER A 91 -13.36 -5.81 1.62
C SER A 91 -13.97 -4.86 2.66
N ALA A 92 -14.81 -5.39 3.56
CA ALA A 92 -15.42 -4.60 4.64
C ALA A 92 -14.37 -4.02 5.58
N ARG A 93 -13.38 -4.82 5.99
CA ARG A 93 -12.30 -4.36 6.88
C ARG A 93 -11.42 -3.28 6.24
N LEU A 94 -11.17 -3.37 4.93
CA LEU A 94 -10.46 -2.32 4.20
C LEU A 94 -11.29 -1.04 4.07
N ALA A 95 -12.62 -1.16 3.96
CA ALA A 95 -13.50 0.02 4.02
C ALA A 95 -13.42 0.69 5.40
N GLU A 96 -13.39 -0.07 6.50
CA GLU A 96 -13.19 0.47 7.85
C GLU A 96 -11.83 1.19 7.97
N TYR A 97 -10.76 0.64 7.39
CA TYR A 97 -9.46 1.33 7.36
C TYR A 97 -9.51 2.65 6.59
N LEU A 98 -10.30 2.77 5.53
CA LEU A 98 -10.46 4.03 4.79
C LEU A 98 -11.13 5.14 5.62
N GLU A 99 -11.87 4.78 6.66
CA GLU A 99 -12.47 5.70 7.63
C GLU A 99 -11.53 6.05 8.80
N HIS A 100 -10.40 5.35 8.94
CA HIS A 100 -9.44 5.62 10.00
C HIS A 100 -8.79 7.02 9.82
N PRO A 101 -8.72 7.88 10.86
CA PRO A 101 -8.21 9.25 10.72
C PRO A 101 -6.81 9.34 10.11
N LEU A 102 -5.89 8.43 10.47
CA LEU A 102 -4.55 8.39 9.86
C LEU A 102 -4.58 8.06 8.36
N VAL A 103 -5.51 7.22 7.90
CA VAL A 103 -5.65 6.87 6.49
C VAL A 103 -6.30 8.01 5.70
N GLN A 104 -7.23 8.74 6.31
CA GLN A 104 -7.79 9.95 5.72
C GLN A 104 -6.75 11.08 5.58
N ALA A 105 -5.80 11.17 6.51
CA ALA A 105 -4.78 12.22 6.54
C ALA A 105 -3.49 11.89 5.75
N ASP A 106 -3.14 10.61 5.56
CA ASP A 106 -1.94 10.17 4.83
C ASP A 106 -2.31 9.54 3.48
N GLU A 107 -2.05 10.27 2.40
CA GLU A 107 -2.36 9.83 1.03
C GLU A 107 -1.64 8.55 0.62
N ARG A 108 -0.46 8.25 1.17
CA ARG A 108 0.23 6.99 0.89
C ARG A 108 -0.43 5.82 1.61
N LEU A 109 -0.91 6.01 2.85
CA LEU A 109 -1.73 5.01 3.53
C LEU A 109 -3.05 4.78 2.80
N ARG A 110 -3.68 5.88 2.36
CA ARG A 110 -4.93 5.80 1.59
C ARG A 110 -4.74 5.04 0.29
N LEU A 111 -3.71 5.39 -0.49
CA LEU A 111 -3.35 4.68 -1.72
C LEU A 111 -3.14 3.19 -1.43
N ARG A 112 -2.33 2.84 -0.43
CA ARG A 112 -2.06 1.45 -0.04
C ARG A 112 -3.35 0.68 0.26
N THR A 113 -4.26 1.30 0.99
CA THR A 113 -5.55 0.70 1.36
C THR A 113 -6.42 0.47 0.13
N LEU A 114 -6.54 1.48 -0.75
CA LEU A 114 -7.36 1.40 -1.96
C LEU A 114 -6.86 0.35 -2.96
N VAL A 115 -5.54 0.29 -3.20
CA VAL A 115 -4.98 -0.71 -4.13
C VAL A 115 -5.14 -2.14 -3.61
N ILE A 116 -5.17 -2.33 -2.29
CA ILE A 116 -5.45 -3.63 -1.68
C ILE A 116 -6.95 -3.93 -1.71
N LYS A 117 -7.82 -2.93 -1.50
CA LYS A 117 -9.29 -3.09 -1.53
C LYS A 117 -9.83 -3.38 -2.93
N GLY A 118 -9.22 -2.80 -3.96
CA GLY A 118 -9.62 -3.04 -5.34
C GLY A 118 -9.49 -4.50 -5.79
N GLU A 119 -8.62 -5.31 -5.17
CA GLU A 119 -8.48 -6.74 -5.48
C GLU A 119 -9.71 -7.57 -5.03
N PRO A 120 -10.08 -7.66 -3.73
CA PRO A 120 -11.26 -8.39 -3.29
C PRO A 120 -12.57 -7.77 -3.79
N ASP A 121 -12.64 -6.45 -3.96
CA ASP A 121 -13.84 -5.82 -4.53
C ASP A 121 -14.16 -6.34 -5.93
N GLN A 122 -13.13 -6.66 -6.72
CA GLN A 122 -13.31 -7.14 -8.08
C GLN A 122 -14.02 -8.49 -8.13
N ASP A 123 -13.76 -9.35 -7.14
CA ASP A 123 -14.39 -10.66 -7.02
C ASP A 123 -15.84 -10.56 -6.48
N LEU A 124 -16.20 -9.45 -5.83
CA LEU A 124 -17.53 -9.21 -5.28
C LEU A 124 -18.46 -8.48 -6.26
N ASP A 125 -18.03 -7.30 -6.70
CA ASP A 125 -18.76 -6.41 -7.59
C ASP A 125 -17.76 -5.51 -8.34
N PRO A 126 -17.62 -5.66 -9.67
CA PRO A 126 -16.74 -4.82 -10.49
C PRO A 126 -16.96 -3.31 -10.30
N SER A 127 -18.17 -2.88 -9.93
CA SER A 127 -18.50 -1.48 -9.67
C SER A 127 -17.82 -0.95 -8.40
N LEU A 128 -17.70 -1.78 -7.36
CA LEU A 128 -16.95 -1.44 -6.15
C LEU A 128 -15.46 -1.33 -6.46
N ALA A 129 -14.93 -2.28 -7.24
CA ALA A 129 -13.54 -2.23 -7.67
C ALA A 129 -13.26 -0.97 -8.50
N ALA A 130 -14.19 -0.57 -9.36
CA ALA A 130 -14.09 0.67 -10.13
C ALA A 130 -13.89 1.91 -9.25
N LEU A 131 -14.62 2.00 -8.13
CA LEU A 131 -14.49 3.10 -7.17
C LEU A 131 -13.10 3.09 -6.54
N SER A 132 -12.69 1.95 -5.99
CA SER A 132 -11.39 1.77 -5.33
C SER A 132 -10.23 2.10 -6.28
N TRP A 133 -10.25 1.58 -7.51
CA TRP A 133 -9.17 1.80 -8.48
C TRP A 133 -9.13 3.20 -9.07
N ARG A 134 -10.28 3.86 -9.31
CA ARG A 134 -10.28 5.26 -9.76
C ARG A 134 -9.69 6.18 -8.71
N GLU A 135 -10.07 6.01 -7.45
CA GLU A 135 -9.53 6.81 -6.37
C GLU A 135 -8.03 6.52 -6.17
N ALA A 136 -7.62 5.26 -6.22
CA ALA A 136 -6.21 4.88 -6.17
C ALA A 136 -5.41 5.54 -7.31
N GLN A 137 -5.95 5.54 -8.54
CA GLN A 137 -5.30 6.19 -9.68
C GLN A 137 -5.13 7.70 -9.43
N THR A 138 -6.20 8.39 -9.01
CA THR A 138 -6.15 9.84 -8.72
C THR A 138 -5.12 10.17 -7.64
N ILE A 139 -5.06 9.39 -6.57
CA ILE A 139 -4.09 9.61 -5.49
C ILE A 139 -2.66 9.30 -5.97
N ALA A 140 -2.46 8.22 -6.73
CA ALA A 140 -1.15 7.88 -7.28
C ALA A 140 -0.64 8.98 -8.21
N GLU A 141 -1.50 9.52 -9.08
CA GLU A 141 -1.16 10.66 -9.95
C GLU A 141 -0.79 11.91 -9.12
N LYS A 142 -1.56 12.22 -8.08
CA LYS A 142 -1.27 13.35 -7.17
C LYS A 142 0.08 13.18 -6.45
N LEU A 143 0.42 11.97 -6.05
CA LEU A 143 1.68 11.63 -5.40
C LEU A 143 2.87 11.54 -6.37
N GLY A 144 2.64 11.64 -7.69
CA GLY A 144 3.66 11.41 -8.71
C GLY A 144 4.08 9.93 -8.84
N ASP A 145 3.29 9.00 -8.30
CA ASP A 145 3.55 7.57 -8.38
C ASP A 145 3.02 7.01 -9.71
N ALA A 146 3.79 7.25 -10.77
CA ALA A 146 3.43 6.82 -12.13
C ALA A 146 3.25 5.30 -12.26
N ALA A 147 3.92 4.52 -11.41
CA ALA A 147 3.86 3.07 -11.45
C ALA A 147 2.51 2.56 -10.90
N TRP A 148 2.07 3.06 -9.74
CA TRP A 148 0.74 2.73 -9.22
C TRP A 148 -0.39 3.33 -10.05
N ALA A 149 -0.22 4.55 -10.59
CA ALA A 149 -1.20 5.13 -11.51
C ALA A 149 -1.42 4.23 -12.74
N ASN A 150 -0.33 3.70 -13.31
CA ASN A 150 -0.42 2.77 -14.44
C ASN A 150 -1.04 1.42 -14.04
N ARG A 151 -0.71 0.89 -12.85
CA ARG A 151 -1.31 -0.34 -12.35
C ARG A 151 -2.82 -0.19 -12.16
N ALA A 152 -3.27 0.86 -11.48
CA ALA A 152 -4.68 1.16 -11.27
C ALA A 152 -5.44 1.31 -12.61
N LYS A 153 -4.83 1.99 -13.60
CA LYS A 153 -5.38 2.08 -14.96
C LYS A 153 -5.57 0.71 -15.61
N GLY A 154 -4.60 -0.20 -15.47
CA GLY A 154 -4.72 -1.56 -15.98
C GLY A 154 -5.84 -2.35 -15.30
N GLU A 155 -5.96 -2.26 -13.98
CA GLU A 155 -7.06 -2.90 -13.23
C GLU A 155 -8.43 -2.31 -13.62
N LEU A 156 -8.54 -1.02 -13.91
CA LEU A 156 -9.76 -0.42 -14.48
C LEU A 156 -10.12 -0.99 -15.86
N GLY A 157 -9.12 -1.38 -16.66
CA GLY A 157 -9.35 -2.11 -17.91
C GLY A 157 -9.94 -3.52 -17.68
N LEU A 158 -9.55 -4.19 -16.60
CA LEU A 158 -10.17 -5.46 -16.19
C LEU A 158 -11.60 -5.24 -15.69
N VAL A 159 -11.84 -4.20 -14.89
CA VAL A 159 -13.19 -3.81 -14.45
C VAL A 159 -14.11 -3.58 -15.66
N ALA A 160 -13.64 -2.85 -16.68
CA ALA A 160 -14.41 -2.62 -17.90
C ALA A 160 -14.81 -3.93 -18.59
N PHE A 161 -13.90 -4.90 -18.65
CA PHE A 161 -14.20 -6.23 -19.20
C PHE A 161 -15.30 -6.94 -18.42
N LEU A 162 -15.18 -6.95 -17.08
CA LEU A 162 -16.17 -7.58 -16.19
C LEU A 162 -17.54 -6.91 -16.27
N GLN A 163 -17.59 -5.62 -16.65
CA GLN A 163 -18.81 -4.86 -16.90
C GLN A 163 -19.34 -5.03 -18.35
N GLY A 164 -18.67 -5.82 -19.18
CA GLY A 164 -19.07 -6.09 -20.57
C GLY A 164 -18.55 -5.07 -21.59
N ASP A 165 -17.81 -4.04 -21.18
CA ASP A 165 -17.17 -3.08 -22.08
C ASP A 165 -15.80 -3.59 -22.55
N VAL A 166 -15.84 -4.51 -23.51
CA VAL A 166 -14.65 -5.09 -24.13
C VAL A 166 -13.79 -4.03 -24.82
N GLY A 167 -14.40 -3.00 -25.41
CA GLY A 167 -13.68 -1.94 -26.12
C GLY A 167 -12.81 -1.11 -25.17
N ALA A 168 -13.41 -0.62 -24.08
CA ALA A 168 -12.67 0.11 -23.05
C ALA A 168 -11.61 -0.77 -22.37
N SER A 169 -11.90 -2.06 -22.17
CA SER A 169 -10.94 -3.00 -21.62
C SER A 169 -9.66 -3.12 -22.47
N VAL A 170 -9.81 -3.39 -23.77
CA VAL A 170 -8.68 -3.56 -24.69
C VAL A 170 -7.81 -2.30 -24.72
N ILE A 171 -8.43 -1.13 -24.76
CA ILE A 171 -7.71 0.15 -24.74
C ILE A 171 -6.98 0.35 -23.41
N GLY A 172 -7.68 0.16 -22.28
CA GLY A 172 -7.13 0.37 -20.93
C GLY A 172 -5.97 -0.56 -20.63
N LEU A 173 -6.18 -1.88 -20.77
CA LEU A 173 -5.15 -2.90 -20.55
C LEU A 173 -3.99 -2.76 -21.55
N GLY A 174 -4.27 -2.48 -22.83
CA GLY A 174 -3.23 -2.34 -23.85
C GLY A 174 -2.31 -1.15 -23.61
N GLN A 175 -2.87 0.00 -23.23
CA GLN A 175 -2.09 1.18 -22.86
C GLN A 175 -1.27 0.94 -21.60
N ALA A 176 -1.87 0.32 -20.58
CA ALA A 176 -1.18 0.01 -19.34
C ALA A 176 0.00 -0.94 -19.61
N LEU A 177 -0.22 -1.99 -20.40
CA LEU A 177 0.80 -2.97 -20.80
C LEU A 177 1.98 -2.32 -21.50
N LYS A 178 1.75 -1.40 -22.44
CA LYS A 178 2.83 -0.67 -23.12
C LYS A 178 3.70 0.11 -22.12
N VAL A 179 3.09 0.76 -21.13
CA VAL A 179 3.82 1.47 -20.08
C VAL A 179 4.61 0.48 -19.21
N ALA A 180 4.01 -0.65 -18.82
CA ALA A 180 4.70 -1.68 -18.02
C ALA A 180 5.89 -2.31 -18.75
N GLN A 181 5.81 -2.47 -20.08
CA GLN A 181 6.94 -2.89 -20.90
C GLN A 181 8.06 -1.84 -20.90
N THR A 182 7.69 -0.57 -20.96
CA THR A 182 8.65 0.55 -21.03
C THR A 182 9.38 0.76 -19.71
N ASN A 183 8.70 0.61 -18.58
CA ASN A 183 9.27 0.84 -17.25
C ASN A 183 9.77 -0.44 -16.55
N GLY A 184 9.68 -1.60 -17.20
CA GLY A 184 10.14 -2.88 -16.66
C GLY A 184 9.27 -3.48 -15.56
N ASP A 185 7.99 -3.10 -15.46
CA ASP A 185 7.05 -3.73 -14.52
C ASP A 185 6.60 -5.12 -15.01
N VAL A 186 7.49 -6.10 -14.85
CA VAL A 186 7.29 -7.48 -15.31
C VAL A 186 6.05 -8.13 -14.68
N SER A 187 5.74 -7.83 -13.41
CA SER A 187 4.57 -8.40 -12.74
C SER A 187 3.27 -7.97 -13.41
N SER A 188 3.15 -6.68 -13.76
CA SER A 188 1.99 -6.17 -14.50
C SER A 188 1.93 -6.70 -15.93
N GLN A 189 3.09 -6.84 -16.60
CA GLN A 189 3.15 -7.45 -17.94
C GLN A 189 2.58 -8.87 -17.92
N VAL A 190 3.04 -9.73 -17.01
CA VAL A 190 2.54 -11.09 -16.86
C VAL A 190 1.04 -11.09 -16.61
N ARG A 191 0.57 -10.30 -15.64
CA ARG A 191 -0.86 -10.23 -15.30
C ARG A 191 -1.71 -9.85 -16.51
N TRP A 192 -1.41 -8.74 -17.18
CA TRP A 192 -2.28 -8.25 -18.25
C TRP A 192 -2.23 -9.11 -19.50
N LEU A 193 -1.09 -9.73 -19.81
CA LEU A 193 -1.02 -10.74 -20.87
C LEU A 193 -1.87 -11.97 -20.54
N THR A 194 -1.87 -12.44 -19.29
CA THR A 194 -2.79 -13.51 -18.85
C THR A 194 -4.26 -13.11 -19.02
N LEU A 195 -4.62 -11.87 -18.64
CA LEU A 195 -5.98 -11.37 -18.83
C LEU A 195 -6.39 -11.29 -20.29
N PHE A 196 -5.50 -10.82 -21.18
CA PHE A 196 -5.76 -10.84 -22.62
C PHE A 196 -6.01 -12.26 -23.12
N GLY A 197 -5.15 -13.22 -22.75
CA GLY A 197 -5.33 -14.62 -23.12
C GLY A 197 -6.68 -15.18 -22.67
N HIS A 198 -7.08 -14.91 -21.42
CA HIS A 198 -8.39 -15.32 -20.90
C HIS A 198 -9.55 -14.68 -21.68
N GLY A 199 -9.48 -13.37 -21.93
CA GLY A 199 -10.49 -12.65 -22.71
C GLY A 199 -10.63 -13.18 -24.13
N TYR A 200 -9.51 -13.46 -24.81
CA TYR A 200 -9.49 -14.03 -26.15
C TYR A 200 -10.16 -15.40 -26.21
N VAL A 201 -9.89 -16.28 -25.25
CA VAL A 201 -10.56 -17.58 -25.13
C VAL A 201 -12.06 -17.41 -24.91
N GLN A 202 -12.47 -16.53 -23.98
CA GLN A 202 -13.89 -16.29 -23.68
C GLN A 202 -14.66 -15.71 -24.87
N LEU A 203 -14.00 -14.91 -25.72
CA LEU A 203 -14.59 -14.34 -26.93
C LEU A 203 -14.54 -15.28 -28.14
N GLY A 204 -14.06 -16.52 -27.99
CA GLY A 204 -13.92 -17.47 -29.09
C GLY A 204 -12.86 -17.08 -30.11
N ARG A 205 -11.85 -16.30 -29.71
CA ARG A 205 -10.75 -15.80 -30.54
C ARG A 205 -9.39 -16.21 -29.96
N PRO A 206 -9.07 -17.51 -29.86
CA PRO A 206 -7.87 -17.96 -29.16
C PRO A 206 -6.54 -17.69 -29.90
N GLN A 207 -6.56 -17.04 -31.06
CA GLN A 207 -5.41 -16.79 -31.94
C GLN A 207 -5.21 -15.29 -32.15
#